data_AF-A0A946V050-F1
#
_entry.id   AF-A0A946V050-F1
#
_cell.length_a   1.000
_cell.length_b   1.000
_cell.length_c   1.000
_cell.angle_alpha   90.00
_cell.angle_beta   90.00
_cell.angle_gamma   90.00
#
_symmetry.space_group_name_H-M   'P 1'
#
loop_
_entity.id
_entity.type
_entity.pdbx_description
1 polymer ?
#
loop_
_entity_poly.entity_id
_entity_poly.type
_entity_poly.pdbx_seq_one_letter_code
_entity_poly.pdbx_strand_id
1 'polypeptide(L)'
;MNARLRAEPLPDFPDRLPETLDQAYAIQAASIERWPDEIGGWKVAGLSPADQSRLGAERLAGPVFRSRIHRIENGGAIVMPVYEGGFAAVEAEIVLELGVAVPPSERNYSDEELIDVIS
;
A
#
# COMPACT_ATOMS: atom_id res chain seq x y z
N MET A 1 -0.45 -16.16 11.98
CA MET A 1 -0.90 -14.84 11.50
C MET A 1 -0.38 -13.69 12.39
N ASN A 2 0.92 -13.64 12.70
CA ASN A 2 1.58 -12.55 13.47
C ASN A 2 2.98 -12.19 12.90
N ALA A 3 3.38 -12.76 11.74
CA ALA A 3 4.73 -12.62 11.19
C ALA A 3 5.12 -11.15 10.97
N ARG A 4 4.21 -10.34 10.43
CA ARG A 4 4.39 -8.90 10.24
C ARG A 4 4.69 -8.16 11.56
N LEU A 5 3.97 -8.47 12.64
CA LEU A 5 4.16 -7.85 13.96
C LEU A 5 5.50 -8.22 14.58
N ARG A 6 5.98 -9.45 14.31
CA ARG A 6 7.25 -9.96 14.81
C ARG A 6 8.43 -9.65 13.88
N ALA A 7 8.19 -8.96 12.77
CA ALA A 7 9.19 -8.72 11.74
C ALA A 7 9.88 -10.01 11.24
N GLU A 8 9.10 -11.08 11.11
CA GLU A 8 9.58 -12.40 10.72
C GLU A 8 9.28 -12.63 9.23
N PRO A 9 10.29 -12.93 8.40
CA PRO A 9 10.07 -13.28 7.01
C PRO A 9 9.35 -14.64 6.93
N LEU A 10 8.42 -14.76 5.98
CA LEU A 10 7.84 -16.04 5.59
C LEU A 10 8.49 -16.47 4.27
N PRO A 11 8.89 -17.75 4.14
CA PRO A 11 9.50 -18.24 2.90
C PRO A 11 8.52 -18.21 1.73
N ASP A 12 7.22 -18.39 2.01
CA ASP A 12 6.14 -18.43 1.04
C ASP A 12 4.88 -17.78 1.63
N PHE A 13 3.91 -17.51 0.75
CA PHE A 13 2.56 -17.17 1.20
C PHE A 13 1.98 -18.34 2.01
N PRO A 14 1.39 -18.09 3.20
CA PRO A 14 1.09 -19.16 4.16
C PRO A 14 -0.04 -20.13 3.73
N ASP A 15 -0.69 -19.84 2.61
CA ASP A 15 -1.76 -20.66 2.03
C ASP A 15 -1.69 -20.54 0.49
N ARG A 16 -2.75 -20.94 -0.21
CA ARG A 16 -2.91 -20.63 -1.62
C ARG A 16 -2.96 -19.13 -1.83
N LEU A 17 -2.26 -18.68 -2.87
CA LEU A 17 -2.36 -17.29 -3.31
C LEU A 17 -3.81 -16.96 -3.68
N PRO A 18 -4.28 -15.72 -3.41
CA PRO A 18 -5.60 -15.30 -3.80
C PRO A 18 -5.76 -15.38 -5.33
N GLU A 19 -6.84 -16.01 -5.77
CA GLU A 19 -7.18 -16.19 -7.18
C GLU A 19 -7.88 -14.96 -7.76
N THR A 20 -8.50 -14.14 -6.89
CA THR A 20 -9.21 -12.91 -7.28
C THR A 20 -8.70 -11.69 -6.51
N LEU A 21 -8.95 -10.50 -7.05
CA LEU A 21 -8.62 -9.25 -6.39
C LEU A 21 -9.42 -9.07 -5.09
N ASP A 22 -10.68 -9.51 -5.07
CA ASP A 22 -11.51 -9.50 -3.86
C ASP A 22 -10.91 -10.37 -2.74
N GLN A 23 -10.41 -11.57 -3.06
CA GLN A 23 -9.73 -12.42 -2.09
C GLN A 23 -8.44 -11.76 -1.58
N ALA A 24 -7.67 -11.13 -2.48
CA ALA A 24 -6.46 -10.41 -2.10
C ALA A 24 -6.78 -9.25 -1.14
N TYR A 25 -7.82 -8.47 -1.45
CA TYR A 25 -8.25 -7.36 -0.59
C TYR A 25 -8.90 -7.81 0.71
N ALA A 26 -9.57 -8.96 0.75
CA ALA A 26 -10.06 -9.54 2.00
C ALA A 26 -8.89 -9.91 2.95
N ILE A 27 -7.81 -10.47 2.41
CA ILE A 27 -6.60 -10.77 3.18
C ILE A 27 -5.92 -9.47 3.64
N GLN A 28 -5.84 -8.46 2.76
CA GLN A 28 -5.31 -7.15 3.12
C GLN A 28 -6.12 -6.49 4.24
N ALA A 29 -7.46 -6.51 4.16
CA ALA A 29 -8.35 -5.96 5.18
C ALA A 29 -8.13 -6.66 6.54
N ALA A 30 -8.06 -8.01 6.55
CA ALA A 30 -7.77 -8.77 7.76
C ALA A 30 -6.36 -8.49 8.34
N SER A 31 -5.39 -8.16 7.48
CA SER A 31 -4.04 -7.75 7.89
C SER A 31 -4.02 -6.35 8.49
N ILE A 32 -4.78 -5.41 7.91
CA ILE A 32 -4.95 -4.03 8.40
C ILE A 32 -5.57 -4.05 9.80
N GLU A 33 -6.66 -4.79 10.01
CA GLU A 33 -7.38 -4.85 11.29
C GLU A 33 -6.49 -5.30 12.46
N ARG A 34 -5.46 -6.11 12.18
CA ARG A 34 -4.54 -6.66 13.18
C ARG A 34 -3.31 -5.80 13.43
N TRP A 35 -3.10 -4.77 12.61
CA TRP A 35 -1.93 -3.92 12.72
C TRP A 35 -2.23 -2.75 13.68
N PRO A 36 -1.44 -2.54 14.75
CA PRO A 36 -1.71 -1.52 15.76
C PRO A 36 -1.25 -0.13 15.29
N ASP A 37 -1.80 0.34 14.18
CA ASP A 37 -1.54 1.65 13.59
C ASP A 37 -2.73 2.09 12.73
N GLU A 38 -2.79 3.37 12.41
CA GLU A 38 -3.82 3.94 11.56
C GLU A 38 -3.34 4.01 10.11
N ILE A 39 -4.27 3.90 9.16
CA ILE A 39 -3.96 4.18 7.75
C ILE A 39 -3.73 5.68 7.60
N GLY A 40 -2.56 6.05 7.08
CA GLY A 40 -2.20 7.42 6.71
C GLY A 40 -2.30 7.69 5.22
N GLY A 41 -2.43 6.66 4.38
CA GLY A 41 -2.58 6.79 2.93
C GLY A 41 -2.56 5.45 2.21
N TRP A 42 -2.45 5.49 0.88
CA TRP A 42 -2.44 4.32 0.00
C TRP A 42 -1.31 4.44 -1.02
N LYS A 43 -0.59 3.34 -1.27
CA LYS A 43 0.39 3.22 -2.35
C LYS A 43 -0.25 2.46 -3.51
N VAL A 44 -0.19 3.03 -4.70
CA VAL A 44 -0.72 2.40 -5.92
C VAL A 44 0.44 1.79 -6.71
N ALA A 45 0.39 0.48 -6.95
CA ALA A 45 1.43 -0.24 -7.68
C ALA A 45 0.85 -0.91 -8.93
N GLY A 46 1.65 -1.00 -9.99
CA GLY A 46 1.31 -1.75 -11.19
C GLY A 46 1.46 -3.25 -10.97
N LEU A 47 0.51 -4.03 -11.49
CA LEU A 47 0.59 -5.49 -11.50
C LEU A 47 1.50 -5.98 -12.62
N SER A 48 2.11 -7.15 -12.45
CA SER A 48 2.86 -7.83 -13.53
C SER A 48 1.89 -8.20 -14.69
N PRO A 49 2.33 -8.29 -15.95
CA PRO A 49 1.43 -8.66 -17.05
C PRO A 49 0.67 -9.99 -16.81
N ALA A 50 1.32 -10.96 -16.17
CA ALA A 50 0.71 -12.22 -15.79
C ALA A 50 -0.40 -12.02 -14.74
N ASP A 51 -0.15 -11.21 -13.71
CA ASP A 51 -1.15 -10.90 -12.70
C ASP A 51 -2.27 -10.01 -13.22
N GLN A 52 -2.00 -9.10 -14.16
CA GLN A 52 -3.03 -8.32 -14.82
C GLN A 52 -4.03 -9.23 -15.56
N SER A 53 -3.51 -10.19 -16.33
CA SER A 53 -4.35 -11.18 -17.01
C SER A 53 -5.11 -12.08 -16.02
N ARG A 54 -4.50 -12.43 -14.89
CA ARG A 54 -5.09 -13.34 -13.91
C ARG A 54 -6.15 -12.67 -13.04
N LEU A 55 -5.90 -11.43 -12.61
CA LEU A 55 -6.73 -10.68 -11.67
C LEU A 55 -7.70 -9.71 -12.35
N GLY A 56 -7.53 -9.43 -13.65
CA GLY A 56 -8.38 -8.51 -14.39
C GLY A 56 -8.22 -7.04 -13.97
N ALA A 57 -7.05 -6.67 -13.46
CA ALA A 57 -6.75 -5.31 -13.00
C ALA A 57 -5.34 -4.90 -13.38
N GLU A 58 -5.13 -3.62 -13.70
CA GLU A 58 -3.80 -3.09 -14.03
C GLU A 58 -2.97 -2.72 -12.80
N ARG A 59 -3.66 -2.34 -11.73
CA ARG A 59 -3.06 -1.78 -10.51
C ARG A 59 -3.72 -2.34 -9.26
N LEU A 60 -3.00 -2.27 -8.15
CA LEU A 60 -3.50 -2.53 -6.81
C LEU A 60 -3.14 -1.38 -5.86
N ALA A 61 -3.87 -1.28 -4.74
CA ALA A 61 -3.61 -0.30 -3.70
C ALA A 61 -3.31 -0.98 -2.35
N GLY A 62 -2.16 -0.67 -1.77
CA GLY A 62 -1.74 -1.15 -0.45
C GLY A 62 -1.77 -0.06 0.62
N PRO A 63 -2.09 -0.37 1.89
CA PRO A 63 -2.15 0.62 2.96
C PRO A 63 -0.76 1.12 3.33
N VAL A 64 -0.64 2.44 3.48
CA VAL A 64 0.50 3.10 4.12
C VAL A 64 0.06 3.53 5.51
N PHE A 65 0.75 3.05 6.54
CA PHE A 65 0.40 3.35 7.93
C PHE A 65 1.02 4.66 8.41
N ARG A 66 0.30 5.40 9.25
CA ARG A 66 0.64 6.75 9.71
C ARG A 66 2.02 6.80 10.37
N SER A 67 2.40 5.80 11.18
CA SER A 67 3.74 5.78 11.81
C SER A 67 4.90 5.64 10.83
N ARG A 68 4.63 5.30 9.56
CA ARG A 68 5.63 5.11 8.49
C ARG A 68 5.73 6.29 7.53
N ILE A 69 4.93 7.33 7.74
CA ILE A 69 4.97 8.55 6.93
C ILE A 69 5.89 9.55 7.64
N HIS A 70 6.98 9.91 6.97
CA HIS A 70 7.98 10.85 7.50
C HIS A 70 8.16 12.02 6.54
N ARG A 71 8.02 13.25 7.05
CA ARG A 71 8.42 14.46 6.35
C ARG A 71 9.84 14.82 6.77
N ILE A 72 10.76 14.85 5.80
CA ILE A 72 12.17 15.09 6.03
C ILE A 72 12.56 16.37 5.30
N GLU A 73 13.16 17.31 6.03
CA GLU A 73 13.66 18.55 5.46
C GLU A 73 14.85 18.30 4.52
N ASN A 74 15.14 19.27 3.65
CA ASN A 74 16.27 19.18 2.74
C ASN A 74 17.58 18.94 3.50
N GLY A 75 18.30 17.88 3.13
CA GLY A 75 19.53 17.45 3.79
C GLY A 75 19.32 16.58 5.04
N GLY A 76 18.07 16.34 5.45
CA GLY A 76 17.72 15.39 6.50
C GLY A 76 17.82 13.93 6.02
N ALA A 77 17.85 13.01 6.97
CA ALA A 77 17.87 11.57 6.71
C ALA A 77 17.08 10.81 7.78
N ILE A 78 16.60 9.62 7.42
CA ILE A 78 16.01 8.65 8.35
C ILE A 78 16.71 7.31 8.21
N VAL A 79 16.65 6.52 9.29
CA VAL A 79 17.08 5.13 9.27
C VAL A 79 15.89 4.27 8.82
N MET A 80 16.06 3.55 7.72
CA MET A 80 15.12 2.51 7.29
C MET A 80 15.64 1.15 7.77
N PRO A 81 15.03 0.54 8.80
CA PRO A 81 15.47 -0.78 9.27
C PRO A 81 15.17 -1.84 8.21
N VAL A 82 16.11 -2.76 8.02
CA VAL A 82 15.92 -3.98 7.22
C VAL A 82 15.95 -5.15 8.17
N TYR A 83 14.92 -5.98 8.14
CA TYR A 83 14.85 -7.15 9.01
C TYR A 83 15.81 -8.24 8.54
N GLU A 84 16.32 -9.03 9.48
CA GLU A 84 17.15 -10.19 9.16
C GLU A 84 16.38 -11.18 8.27
N GLY A 85 16.98 -11.58 7.15
CA GLY A 85 16.31 -12.39 6.13
C GLY A 85 15.22 -11.65 5.33
N GLY A 86 15.06 -10.34 5.56
CA GLY A 86 14.12 -9.49 4.83
C GLY A 86 14.73 -8.85 3.57
N PHE A 87 13.91 -8.05 2.91
CA PHE A 87 14.28 -7.27 1.73
C PHE A 87 13.79 -5.83 1.91
N ALA A 88 14.55 -4.88 1.39
CA ALA A 88 14.12 -3.48 1.30
C ALA A 88 14.55 -2.89 -0.04
N ALA A 89 13.69 -2.04 -0.59
CA ALA A 89 13.94 -1.26 -1.79
C ALA A 89 13.57 0.19 -1.54
N VAL A 90 14.21 1.08 -2.30
CA VAL A 90 13.87 2.51 -2.33
C VAL A 90 13.36 2.83 -3.73
N GLU A 91 12.18 3.43 -3.79
CA GLU A 91 11.52 3.84 -5.02
C GLU A 91 11.29 5.35 -4.97
N ALA A 92 11.63 6.05 -6.05
CA ALA A 92 11.30 7.46 -6.20
C ALA A 92 9.87 7.57 -6.76
N GLU A 93 8.94 8.11 -5.97
CA GLU A 93 7.52 8.21 -6.33
C GLU A 93 7.00 9.64 -6.17
N ILE A 94 5.82 9.89 -6.74
CA ILE A 94 5.04 11.11 -6.51
C ILE A 94 4.01 10.82 -5.43
N VAL A 95 3.99 11.65 -4.39
CA VAL A 95 2.98 11.60 -3.33
C VAL A 95 2.00 12.75 -3.54
N LEU A 96 0.71 12.42 -3.60
CA LEU A 96 -0.38 13.39 -3.61
C LEU A 96 -0.97 13.47 -2.20
N GLU A 97 -0.91 14.65 -1.58
CA GLU A 97 -1.58 14.91 -0.30
C GLU A 97 -2.99 15.42 -0.57
N LEU A 98 -4.01 14.79 0.02
CA LEU A 98 -5.40 15.18 -0.18
C LEU A 98 -5.81 16.22 0.88
N GLY A 99 -6.29 17.37 0.44
CA GLY A 99 -6.79 18.45 1.31
C GLY A 99 -8.23 18.25 1.76
N VAL A 100 -8.98 17.38 1.07
CA VAL A 100 -10.38 17.06 1.38
C VAL A 100 -10.62 15.56 1.31
N ALA A 101 -11.61 15.09 2.07
CA ALA A 101 -12.03 13.69 2.01
C ALA A 101 -12.77 13.41 0.69
N VAL A 102 -12.32 12.38 -0.04
CA VAL A 102 -13.02 11.87 -1.23
C VAL A 102 -13.89 10.68 -0.79
N PRO A 103 -15.22 10.78 -0.85
CA PRO A 103 -16.09 9.66 -0.46
C PRO A 103 -15.95 8.50 -1.46
N PRO A 104 -16.10 7.24 -1.02
CA PRO A 104 -16.14 6.09 -1.92
C PRO A 104 -17.20 6.28 -3.01
N SER A 105 -16.81 6.01 -4.25
CA SER A 105 -17.68 6.17 -5.42
C SER A 105 -17.27 5.21 -6.53
N GLU A 106 -18.23 4.74 -7.32
CA GLU A 106 -17.98 4.05 -8.59
C GLU A 106 -17.70 5.03 -9.75
N ARG A 107 -17.74 6.33 -9.46
CA ARG A 107 -17.50 7.38 -10.42
C ARG A 107 -16.04 7.38 -10.89
N ASN A 108 -15.85 7.47 -12.20
CA ASN A 108 -14.57 7.85 -12.79
C ASN A 108 -14.44 9.38 -12.73
N TYR A 109 -13.45 9.86 -11.99
CA TYR A 109 -13.09 11.28 -11.92
C TYR A 109 -12.14 11.63 -13.06
N SER A 110 -12.25 12.84 -13.62
CA SER A 110 -11.20 13.37 -14.49
C SER A 110 -10.06 13.98 -13.68
N ASP A 111 -8.89 14.18 -14.30
CA ASP A 111 -7.76 14.81 -13.66
C ASP A 111 -8.10 16.24 -13.20
N GLU A 112 -8.87 16.99 -14.00
CA GLU A 112 -9.33 18.34 -13.65
C GLU A 112 -10.19 18.37 -12.38
N GLU A 113 -11.00 17.33 -12.17
CA GLU A 113 -11.85 17.21 -10.98
C GLU A 113 -11.05 16.82 -9.72
N LEU A 114 -9.93 16.12 -9.90
CA LEU A 114 -9.08 15.68 -8.79
C LEU A 114 -8.03 16.71 -8.40
N ILE A 115 -7.69 17.68 -9.26
CA ILE A 115 -6.75 18.75 -8.90
C ILE A 115 -7.24 19.50 -7.65
N ASP A 116 -8.53 19.79 -7.58
CA ASP A 116 -9.13 20.53 -6.46
C ASP A 116 -9.16 19.74 -5.14
N VAL A 117 -8.88 18.42 -5.17
CA VAL A 117 -8.82 17.61 -3.93
C VAL A 117 -7.42 17.54 -3.32
N ILE A 118 -6.39 17.97 -4.04
CA ILE A 118 -4.99 17.95 -3.61
C ILE A 118 -4.69 19.23 -2.81
N SER A 119 -3.97 19.11 -1.68
CA SER A 119 -3.60 20.23 -0.81
C SER A 119 -2.33 20.97 -1.23
#